data_AF-A0A2K5PYH4-F1
#
_entry.id   AF-A0A2K5PYH4-F1
#
_cell.length_a   1.000
_cell.length_b   1.000
_cell.length_c   1.000
_cell.angle_alpha   90.00
_cell.angle_beta   90.00
_cell.angle_gamma   90.00
#
_symmetry.space_group_name_H-M   'P 1'
#
loop_
_entity.id
_entity.type
_entity.pdbx_description
1 polymer ?
#
loop_
_entity_poly.entity_id
_entity_poly.type
_entity_poly.pdbx_seq_one_letter_code
_entity_poly.pdbx_strand_id
1 'polypeptide(L)' 'MENFILYEEIGRGSKTVVYKGRRKGTIHFVAILCTDKCKRPEITNWVRLTHEIKHKNIVTFHEWYETSNHLWLVVELCT' A
#
# COMPACT_ATOMS: atom_id res chain seq x y z
N MET A 1 3.07 1.21 -9.88
CA MET A 1 4.34 1.22 -9.10
C MET A 1 5.44 2.12 -9.67
N GLU A 2 5.39 2.53 -10.94
CA GLU A 2 6.45 3.38 -11.53
C GLU A 2 6.57 4.77 -10.90
N ASN A 3 5.51 5.26 -10.23
CA ASN A 3 5.46 6.57 -9.58
C ASN A 3 6.05 6.61 -8.17
N PHE A 4 6.55 5.48 -7.65
CA PHE A 4 7.02 5.38 -6.27
C PHE A 4 8.49 4.96 -6.20
N ILE A 5 9.17 5.46 -5.18
CA ILE A 5 10.50 5.00 -4.75
C ILE A 5 10.28 4.16 -3.50
N LEU A 6 10.71 2.90 -3.54
CA LEU A 6 10.71 2.00 -2.39
C LEU A 6 12.00 2.22 -1.57
N TYR A 7 11.86 2.27 -0.26
CA TYR A 7 12.97 2.34 0.69
C TYR A 7 13.03 1.04 1.50
N GLU A 8 13.34 1.12 2.80
CA GLU A 8 13.43 -0.02 3.69
C GLU A 8 12.10 -0.72 3.93
N GLU A 9 12.19 -2.00 4.27
CA GLU A 9 11.11 -2.76 4.87
C GLU A 9 10.86 -2.25 6.29
N ILE A 10 9.61 -1.92 6.58
CA ILE A 10 9.16 -1.43 7.89
C ILE A 10 8.26 -2.43 8.62
N GLY A 11 7.83 -3.50 7.93
CA GLY A 11 7.01 -4.53 8.55
C GLY A 11 6.82 -5.75 7.66
N ARG A 12 6.51 -6.88 8.28
CA ARG A 12 6.29 -8.15 7.59
C ARG A 12 5.15 -8.92 8.23
N GLY A 13 4.29 -9.50 7.39
CA GLY A 13 3.23 -10.41 7.77
C GLY A 13 3.22 -11.65 6.88
N SER A 14 2.21 -12.51 7.07
CA SER A 14 2.05 -13.72 6.25
C SER A 14 1.83 -13.34 4.79
N LYS A 15 2.80 -13.66 3.92
CA LYS A 15 2.81 -13.34 2.47
C LYS A 15 2.64 -11.86 2.14
N THR A 16 2.99 -10.97 3.06
CA THR A 16 2.88 -9.53 2.89
C THR A 16 4.11 -8.85 3.48
N VAL A 17 4.73 -7.95 2.73
CA VAL A 17 5.85 -7.12 3.18
C VAL A 17 5.44 -5.65 3.04
N VAL A 18 5.74 -4.84 4.04
CA VAL A 18 5.43 -3.41 4.05
C VAL A 18 6.72 -2.62 3.93
N TYR A 19 6.78 -1.77 2.91
CA TYR A 19 7.90 -0.89 2.64
C TYR A 19 7.53 0.55 2.95
N LYS A 20 8.50 1.33 3.43
CA LYS A 20 8.41 2.77 3.33
C LYS A 20 8.59 3.18 1.87
N GLY A 21 7.73 4.07 1.40
CA GLY A 21 7.77 4.58 0.03
C GLY A 21 7.70 6.10 -0.02
N ARG A 22 8.08 6.67 -1.16
CA ARG A 22 7.88 8.09 -1.48
C ARG A 22 7.34 8.24 -2.89
N ARG A 23 6.37 9.13 -3.08
CA ARG A 23 5.88 9.48 -4.41
C ARG A 23 6.92 10.33 -5.15
N LYS A 24 7.35 9.88 -6.34
CA LYS A 24 8.34 10.58 -7.18
C LYS A 24 7.90 12.02 -7.44
N GLY A 25 8.88 12.93 -7.46
CA GLY A 25 8.63 14.37 -7.61
C GLY A 25 8.03 15.06 -6.37
N THR A 26 7.87 14.36 -5.25
CA THR A 26 7.31 14.93 -4.02
C THR A 26 8.10 14.53 -2.77
N ILE A 27 7.78 15.15 -1.64
CA ILE A 27 8.25 14.76 -0.30
C ILE A 27 7.19 13.96 0.50
N HIS A 28 6.13 13.48 -0.17
CA HIS A 28 5.07 12.71 0.46
C HIS A 28 5.51 11.25 0.61
N PHE A 29 5.62 10.82 1.87
CA PHE A 29 5.90 9.44 2.22
C PHE A 29 4.61 8.63 2.37
N VAL A 30 4.70 7.35 2.04
CA VAL A 30 3.58 6.39 2.03
C VAL A 30 4.06 5.04 2.55
N ALA A 31 3.15 4.21 3.02
CA ALA A 31 3.40 2.79 3.24
C ALA A 31 2.96 2.01 1.99
N ILE A 32 3.83 1.15 1.49
CA ILE A 32 3.58 0.33 0.30
C ILE A 32 3.59 -1.12 0.72
N LEU A 33 2.42 -1.76 0.69
CA LEU A 33 2.27 -3.17 0.96
C LEU A 33 2.46 -3.94 -0.34
N CYS A 34 3.31 -4.95 -0.29
CA CYS A 34 3.56 -5.91 -1.35
C CYS A 34 3.03 -7.27 -0.88
N THR A 35 2.04 -7.84 -1.58
CA THR A 35 1.39 -9.08 -1.15
C THR A 35 1.21 -10.06 -2.30
N ASP A 36 1.21 -11.35 -1.98
CA ASP A 36 0.90 -12.40 -2.94
C ASP A 36 -0.52 -12.25 -3.53
N LYS A 37 -0.67 -12.66 -4.80
CA LYS A 37 -1.97 -12.63 -5.48
C LYS A 37 -3.04 -13.51 -4.85
N CYS A 38 -2.67 -14.52 -4.06
CA CYS A 38 -3.64 -15.33 -3.34
C CYS A 38 -4.48 -14.52 -2.34
N LYS A 39 -3.97 -13.36 -1.89
CA LYS A 39 -4.68 -12.43 -1.00
C LYS A 39 -5.59 -11.43 -1.72
N ARG A 40 -5.82 -11.60 -3.03
CA ARG A 40 -6.70 -10.69 -3.79
C ARG A 40 -8.07 -10.47 -3.13
N PRO A 41 -8.80 -11.50 -2.63
CA PRO A 41 -10.09 -11.26 -2.00
C PRO A 41 -10.03 -10.31 -0.79
N GLU A 42 -8.97 -10.43 0.01
CA GLU A 42 -8.73 -9.59 1.19
C GLU A 42 -8.42 -8.14 0.77
N ILE A 43 -7.52 -7.96 -0.19
CA ILE A 43 -7.13 -6.63 -0.70
C ILE A 43 -8.31 -5.94 -1.38
N THR A 44 -9.07 -6.63 -2.23
CA THR A 44 -10.24 -6.04 -2.91
C THR A 44 -11.30 -5.64 -1.89
N ASN A 45 -11.56 -6.46 -0.86
CA ASN A 45 -12.50 -6.08 0.18
C ASN A 45 -12.01 -4.87 0.98
N TRP A 46 -10.71 -4.81 1.30
CA TRP A 46 -10.13 -3.66 1.98
C TRP A 46 -10.31 -2.37 1.16
N VAL A 47 -9.89 -2.37 -0.11
CA VAL A 47 -10.04 -1.21 -1.01
C VAL A 47 -11.51 -0.80 -1.13
N ARG A 48 -12.42 -1.76 -1.32
CA ARG A 48 -13.87 -1.49 -1.39
C ARG A 48 -14.36 -0.72 -0.16
N LEU A 49 -13.89 -1.10 1.03
CA LEU A 49 -14.33 -0.48 2.28
C LEU A 49 -13.67 0.88 2.54
N THR A 50 -12.42 1.11 2.12
CA THR A 50 -11.65 2.29 2.55
C THR A 50 -11.43 3.36 1.49
N HIS A 51 -11.69 3.08 0.20
CA HIS A 51 -11.31 4.01 -0.88
C HIS A 51 -11.97 5.40 -0.81
N GLU A 52 -13.16 5.53 -0.20
CA GLU A 52 -13.86 6.82 -0.03
C GLU A 52 -13.71 7.40 1.39
N ILE A 53 -13.13 6.65 2.33
CA ILE A 53 -13.03 7.07 3.72
C ILE A 53 -11.88 8.07 3.88
N LYS A 54 -12.21 9.30 4.31
CA LYS A 54 -11.24 10.33 4.70
C LYS A 54 -11.48 10.72 6.14
N HIS A 55 -10.74 10.10 7.06
CA HIS A 55 -10.90 10.36 8.49
C HIS A 55 -9.55 10.25 9.20
N LYS A 56 -9.26 11.19 10.11
CA LYS A 56 -7.96 11.29 10.81
C LYS A 56 -7.53 10.06 11.62
N ASN A 57 -8.47 9.16 11.92
CA ASN A 57 -8.22 7.93 12.68
C ASN A 57 -8.35 6.65 11.84
N ILE A 58 -8.49 6.79 10.52
CA ILE A 58 -8.55 5.67 9.58
C ILE A 58 -7.45 5.87 8.55
N VAL A 59 -6.61 4.86 8.38
CA VAL A 59 -5.51 4.90 7.41
C VAL A 59 -6.05 5.20 6.02
N THR A 60 -5.53 6.26 5.41
CA THR A 60 -5.99 6.69 4.09
C THR A 60 -5.49 5.74 3.00
N PHE A 61 -6.41 5.25 2.18
CA PHE A 61 -6.07 4.54 0.94
C PHE A 61 -5.72 5.56 -0.16
N HIS A 62 -4.64 5.30 -0.91
CA HIS A 62 -4.25 6.15 -2.04
C HIS A 62 -4.52 5.47 -3.38
N GLU A 63 -3.90 4.32 -3.61
CA GLU A 63 -4.00 3.60 -4.86
C GLU A 63 -3.52 2.15 -4.69
N TRP A 64 -3.85 1.29 -5.64
CA TRP A 64 -3.33 -0.07 -5.70
C TRP A 64 -2.95 -0.44 -7.13
N TYR A 65 -2.02 -1.37 -7.26
CA TYR A 65 -1.53 -1.87 -8.52
C TYR A 65 -1.45 -3.39 -8.50
N GLU A 66 -1.53 -3.98 -9.67
CA GLU A 66 -1.19 -5.36 -9.88
C GLU A 66 0.01 -5.45 -10.82
N THR A 67 1.03 -6.23 -10.42
CA THR A 67 2.11 -6.64 -11.31
C THR A 67 1.99 -8.12 -11.64
N SER A 68 2.91 -8.69 -12.42
CA SER A 68 2.85 -10.10 -12.83
C SER A 68 2.70 -11.06 -11.65
N ASN A 69 3.41 -10.79 -10.55
CA ASN A 69 3.50 -11.73 -9.42
C ASN A 69 2.84 -11.22 -8.13
N HIS A 70 2.66 -9.91 -7.96
CA HIS A 70 2.28 -9.33 -6.66
C HIS A 70 1.16 -8.29 -6.81
N LEU A 71 0.41 -8.11 -5.73
CA LEU A 71 -0.49 -6.98 -5.54
C LEU A 71 0.23 -5.94 -4.68
N TRP A 72 0.07 -4.68 -5.05
CA TRP A 72 0.68 -3.54 -4.38
C TRP A 72 -0.40 -2.61 -3.88
N LEU A 73 -0.40 -2.30 -2.59
CA LEU A 73 -1.34 -1.37 -2.00
C LEU A 73 -0.58 -0.19 -1.41
N VAL A 74 -0.95 1.02 -1.80
CA VAL A 74 -0.36 2.27 -1.33
C VAL A 74 -1.32 2.94 -0.35
N VAL A 75 -0.86 3.12 0.87
CA VAL A 75 -1.63 3.72 1.97
C VAL A 75 -0.80 4.78 2.71
N GLU A 76 -1.45 5.53 3.57
CA GLU A 76 -0.82 6.49 4.47
C GLU A 76 0.26 5.83 5.35
N LEU A 77 1.41 6.48 5.46
CA LEU A 77 2.46 6.07 6.39
C LEU A 77 2.13 6.57 7.80
N CYS A 78 2.01 5.65 8.75
CA CYS A 78 1.84 5.96 10.17
C CYS A 78 3.20 5.91 10.87
N THR A 79 3.57 6.98 11.57
CA THR A 79 4.81 7.11 12.35
C THR A 79 4.51 7.29 13.83
#